data_AF-A0A957CN19-F1
#
_entry.id   AF-A0A957CN19-F1
#
_cell.length_a   1.000
_cell.length_b   1.000
_cell.length_c   1.000
_cell.angle_alpha   90.00
_cell.angle_beta   90.00
_cell.angle_gamma   90.00
#
_symmetry.space_group_name_H-M   'P 1'
#
loop_
_entity.id
_entity.type
_entity.pdbx_description
1 polymer ?
#
loop_
_entity_poly.entity_id
_entity_poly.type
_entity_poly.pdbx_seq_one_letter_code
_entity_poly.pdbx_strand_id
1 'polypeptide(L)'
;MESGVFHSTYQADMGLRPTPLMRIRLVVVLAAALIFPFLANNYQLTLANQVLIAAIGAIGLNILTGFTGQISLGQGGFMAIGAYGSALLV
;
A
#
# COMPACT_ATOMS: atom_id res chain seq x y z
N MET A 1 2.40 -13.70 -21.22
CA MET A 1 3.79 -14.09 -21.47
C MET A 1 4.09 -13.71 -22.91
N GLU A 2 4.80 -12.61 -23.13
CA GLU A 2 5.21 -12.18 -24.46
C GLU A 2 6.43 -13.00 -24.88
N SER A 3 6.23 -13.89 -25.84
CA SER A 3 7.26 -14.75 -26.43
C SER A 3 8.09 -13.91 -27.40
N GLY A 4 9.32 -13.53 -27.03
CA GLY A 4 10.20 -12.77 -27.93
C GLY A 4 11.50 -12.17 -27.38
N VAL A 5 11.75 -12.20 -26.07
CA VAL A 5 13.01 -11.70 -25.49
C VAL A 5 13.90 -12.86 -25.03
N PHE A 6 14.93 -13.17 -25.83
CA PHE A 6 16.01 -14.08 -25.45
C PHE A 6 16.91 -13.39 -24.41
N HIS A 7 16.83 -13.80 -23.14
CA HIS A 7 17.75 -13.37 -22.09
C HIS A 7 18.95 -14.33 -22.03
N SER A 8 20.10 -13.94 -22.60
CA SER A 8 21.32 -14.77 -22.62
C SER A 8 22.31 -14.48 -21.47
N THR A 9 21.96 -13.65 -20.49
CA THR A 9 22.85 -13.32 -19.37
C THR A 9 22.07 -13.01 -18.10
N TYR A 10 22.32 -13.82 -17.07
CA TYR A 10 21.72 -13.78 -15.74
C TYR A 10 21.93 -12.45 -14.99
N GLN A 11 23.03 -11.72 -15.26
CA GLN A 11 23.32 -10.43 -14.63
C GLN A 11 22.44 -9.28 -15.15
N ALA A 12 21.92 -9.39 -16.37
CA ALA A 12 20.99 -8.40 -16.93
C ALA A 12 19.57 -8.53 -16.34
N ASP A 13 19.23 -9.71 -15.80
CA ASP A 13 17.96 -9.98 -15.11
C ASP A 13 17.99 -9.54 -13.62
N MET A 14 19.19 -9.37 -13.04
CA MET A 14 19.37 -8.82 -11.69
C MET A 14 19.32 -7.28 -11.64
N GLY A 15 19.30 -6.61 -12.79
CA GLY A 15 19.04 -5.17 -12.87
C GLY A 15 17.55 -4.90 -12.68
N LEU A 16 17.20 -4.02 -11.75
CA LEU A 16 15.84 -3.89 -11.19
C LEU A 16 14.68 -3.84 -12.22
N ARG A 17 14.86 -3.51 -13.51
CA ARG A 17 13.82 -3.52 -14.59
C ARG A 17 14.42 -3.59 -16.02
N PRO A 18 14.27 -4.68 -16.78
CA PRO A 18 14.78 -4.76 -18.16
C PRO A 18 13.85 -4.18 -19.24
N THR A 19 12.55 -3.94 -18.98
CA THR A 19 11.61 -3.46 -20.01
C THR A 19 11.38 -1.93 -19.95
N PRO A 20 11.50 -1.20 -21.08
CA PRO A 20 11.26 0.24 -21.11
C PRO A 20 9.81 0.60 -20.72
N LEU A 21 8.85 -0.30 -21.00
CA LEU A 21 7.45 -0.14 -20.65
C LEU A 21 7.21 -0.11 -19.13
N MET A 22 7.95 -0.89 -18.35
CA MET A 22 7.82 -0.93 -16.89
C MET A 22 8.49 0.26 -16.20
N ARG A 23 9.52 0.85 -16.84
CA ARG A 23 10.13 2.11 -16.39
C ARG A 23 9.19 3.30 -16.65
N ILE A 24 8.54 3.35 -17.81
CA ILE A 24 7.54 4.37 -18.14
C ILE A 24 6.36 4.29 -17.15
N ARG A 25 5.82 3.08 -16.89
CA ARG A 25 4.75 2.88 -15.92
C ARG A 25 5.11 3.36 -14.51
N LEU A 26 6.34 3.11 -14.05
CA LEU A 26 6.80 3.60 -12.76
C LEU A 26 6.82 5.13 -12.70
N VAL A 27 7.42 5.76 -13.72
CA VAL A 27 7.54 7.22 -13.78
C VAL A 27 6.17 7.87 -13.87
N VAL A 28 5.23 7.28 -14.61
CA VAL A 28 3.84 7.75 -14.69
C VAL A 28 3.13 7.68 -13.33
N VAL A 29 3.27 6.57 -12.60
CA VAL A 29 2.66 6.42 -11.26
C VAL A 29 3.27 7.42 -10.27
N LEU A 30 4.59 7.60 -10.29
CA LEU A 30 5.29 8.58 -9.45
C LEU A 30 4.88 10.02 -9.78
N ALA A 31 4.81 10.37 -11.06
CA ALA A 31 4.37 11.68 -11.51
C ALA A 31 2.91 11.94 -11.14
N ALA A 32 2.03 10.96 -11.32
CA ALA A 32 0.63 11.05 -10.92
C ALA A 32 0.49 11.28 -9.41
N ALA A 33 1.25 10.56 -8.58
CA ALA A 33 1.25 10.75 -7.13
C ALA A 33 1.71 12.15 -6.70
N LEU A 34 2.68 12.75 -7.40
CA LEU A 34 3.20 14.09 -7.11
C LEU A 34 2.30 15.23 -7.62
N ILE A 35 1.58 15.01 -8.71
CA ILE A 35 0.68 16.02 -9.31
C ILE A 35 -0.71 16.01 -8.62
N PHE A 36 -1.13 14.87 -8.08
CA PHE A 36 -2.41 14.72 -7.39
C PHE A 36 -2.68 15.76 -6.29
N PRO A 37 -1.74 16.10 -5.37
CA PRO A 37 -1.99 17.10 -4.34
C PRO A 37 -2.12 18.54 -4.88
N PHE A 38 -1.59 18.83 -6.08
CA PHE A 38 -1.68 20.17 -6.68
C PHE A 38 -3.01 20.42 -7.42
N LEU A 39 -3.74 19.36 -7.77
CA LEU A 39 -5.03 19.46 -8.47
C LEU A 39 -6.23 19.23 -7.54
N ALA A 40 -6.00 18.68 -6.33
CA ALA A 40 -7.05 18.22 -5.43
C ALA A 40 -7.46 19.29 -4.40
N ASN A 41 -8.78 19.46 -4.22
CA ASN A 41 -9.35 20.33 -3.19
C ASN A 41 -9.14 19.73 -1.78
N ASN A 42 -9.20 20.54 -0.71
CA ASN A 42 -8.95 20.11 0.69
C ASN A 42 -9.71 18.82 1.07
N TYR A 43 -10.97 18.69 0.64
CA TYR A 43 -11.79 17.49 0.85
C TYR A 43 -11.19 16.21 0.22
N GLN A 44 -10.73 16.32 -1.02
CA GLN A 44 -10.11 15.21 -1.74
C GLN A 44 -8.74 14.85 -1.14
N LEU A 45 -8.00 15.85 -0.63
CA LEU A 45 -6.75 15.62 0.10
C LEU A 45 -6.99 14.84 1.40
N THR A 46 -8.01 15.22 2.18
CA THR A 46 -8.37 14.52 3.42
C THR A 46 -8.79 13.07 3.13
N LEU A 47 -9.65 12.85 2.13
CA LEU A 47 -10.05 11.51 1.71
C LEU A 47 -8.87 10.67 1.22
N ALA A 48 -8.00 11.24 0.38
CA ALA A 48 -6.82 10.55 -0.12
C ALA A 48 -5.89 10.15 1.02
N ASN A 49 -5.64 11.06 1.97
CA ASN A 49 -4.83 10.76 3.16
C ASN A 49 -5.44 9.63 4.00
N GLN A 50 -6.76 9.65 4.19
CA GLN A 50 -7.47 8.62 4.95
C GLN A 50 -7.39 7.24 4.27
N VAL A 51 -7.52 7.20 2.93
CA VAL A 51 -7.34 5.98 2.14
C VAL A 51 -5.89 5.49 2.18
N LEU A 52 -4.90 6.39 2.11
CA LEU A 52 -3.48 6.06 2.21
C LEU A 52 -3.14 5.44 3.56
N ILE A 53 -3.61 6.04 4.66
CA ILE A 53 -3.43 5.51 6.01
C ILE A 53 -4.07 4.12 6.12
N ALA A 54 -5.30 3.95 5.62
CA ALA A 54 -5.98 2.65 5.62
C ALA A 54 -5.25 1.61 4.75
N ALA A 55 -4.70 2.00 3.61
CA ALA A 55 -3.93 1.11 2.73
C ALA A 55 -2.62 0.67 3.39
N ILE A 56 -1.90 1.57 4.05
CA ILE A 56 -0.69 1.23 4.83
C ILE A 56 -1.06 0.25 5.95
N GLY A 57 -2.15 0.50 6.67
CA GLY A 57 -2.67 -0.41 7.70
C GLY A 57 -3.03 -1.79 7.14
N ALA A 58 -3.70 -1.84 5.99
CA ALA A 58 -4.06 -3.09 5.31
C ALA A 58 -2.83 -3.87 4.82
N ILE A 59 -1.78 -3.19 4.34
CA ILE A 59 -0.52 -3.84 3.95
C ILE A 59 0.20 -4.35 5.19
N GLY A 60 0.29 -3.56 6.27
CA GLY A 60 0.88 -3.99 7.54
C GLY A 60 0.15 -5.20 8.12
N LEU A 61 -1.18 -5.20 8.06
CA LEU A 61 -2.03 -6.34 8.40
C LEU A 61 -1.70 -7.55 7.52
N ASN A 62 -1.66 -7.37 6.20
CA ASN A 62 -1.35 -8.43 5.24
C ASN A 62 0.02 -9.06 5.49
N ILE A 63 1.02 -8.25 5.88
CA ILE A 63 2.35 -8.74 6.25
C ILE A 63 2.29 -9.55 7.55
N LEU A 64 1.60 -9.05 8.57
CA LEU A 64 1.51 -9.70 9.87
C LEU A 64 0.76 -11.04 9.81
N THR A 65 -0.39 -11.07 9.11
CA THR A 65 -1.19 -12.28 8.92
C THR A 65 -0.58 -13.22 7.89
N GLY A 66 0.05 -12.69 6.84
CA GLY A 66 0.55 -13.46 5.70
C GLY A 66 1.94 -14.04 5.89
N PHE A 67 2.91 -13.24 6.38
CA PHE A 67 4.30 -13.68 6.52
C PHE A 67 4.63 -14.21 7.92
N THR A 68 4.02 -13.67 8.97
CA THR A 68 4.28 -14.09 10.36
C THR A 68 3.16 -14.97 10.92
N GLY A 69 2.03 -15.12 10.23
CA GLY A 69 0.89 -15.94 10.65
C GLY A 69 0.17 -15.42 11.89
N GLN A 70 0.39 -14.17 12.30
CA GLN A 70 -0.21 -13.62 13.52
C GLN A 70 -1.59 -13.03 13.23
N ILE A 71 -2.56 -13.31 14.12
CA ILE A 71 -3.88 -12.68 14.08
C ILE A 71 -3.74 -11.23 14.55
N SER A 72 -4.14 -10.26 13.72
CA SER A 72 -4.16 -8.85 14.14
C SER A 72 -5.31 -8.60 15.11
N LEU A 73 -4.99 -8.64 16.41
CA LEU A 73 -5.92 -8.38 17.51
C LEU A 73 -6.01 -6.88 17.89
N GLY A 74 -5.20 -6.01 17.29
CA GLY A 74 -5.11 -4.60 17.68
C GLY A 74 -6.45 -3.86 17.59
N GLN A 75 -7.17 -4.04 16.48
CA GLN A 75 -8.46 -3.38 16.26
C GLN A 75 -9.55 -3.90 17.20
N GLY A 76 -9.53 -5.21 17.52
CA GLY A 76 -10.42 -5.82 18.50
C GLY A 76 -10.11 -5.40 19.94
N GLY A 77 -8.83 -5.24 20.29
CA GLY A 77 -8.39 -4.78 21.61
C GLY A 77 -8.83 -3.35 21.90
N PHE A 78 -8.63 -2.42 20.95
CA PHE A 78 -9.11 -1.05 21.10
C PHE A 78 -10.64 -0.96 21.18
N MET A 79 -11.35 -1.78 20.38
CA MET A 79 -12.82 -1.85 20.43
C MET A 79 -13.31 -2.40 21.78
N ALA A 80 -12.66 -3.41 22.35
CA ALA A 80 -13.00 -3.98 23.65
C ALA A 80 -12.81 -2.98 24.80
N ILE A 81 -11.71 -2.20 24.79
CA ILE A 81 -11.45 -1.17 25.81
C ILE A 81 -12.50 -0.05 25.74
N GLY A 82 -12.86 0.40 24.52
CA GLY A 82 -13.89 1.43 24.33
C GLY A 82 -15.30 0.97 24.75
N ALA A 83 -15.65 -0.29 24.44
CA ALA A 83 -16.91 -0.89 24.87
C ALA A 83 -16.98 -1.03 26.41
N TYR A 84 -15.90 -1.50 27.05
CA TYR A 84 -15.83 -1.62 28.51
C TYR A 84 -15.94 -0.25 29.20
N GLY A 85 -15.22 0.76 28.69
CA GLY A 85 -15.32 2.13 29.21
C GLY A 85 -16.73 2.72 29.09
N SER A 86 -17.41 2.48 27.97
CA SER A 86 -18.80 2.93 27.76
C SER A 86 -19.78 2.20 28.68
N ALA A 87 -19.58 0.90 28.90
CA ALA A 87 -20.39 0.10 29.80
C ALA A 87 -20.21 0.46 31.28
N LEU A 88 -19.08 1.05 31.67
CA LEU A 88 -18.83 1.53 33.03
C LEU A 88 -19.37 2.95 33.27
N LEU A 89 -19.48 3.75 32.21
CA LEU A 89 -19.97 5.13 32.27
C LEU A 89 -21.51 5.21 32.25
N VAL A 90 -22.17 4.21 31.66
CA VAL A 90 -23.63 3.98 31.72
C VAL A 90 -24.01 3.31 33.03
#